data_AF-A0A448XDW6-F1
#
_entry.id   AF-A0A448XDW6-F1
#
_cell.length_a   1.000
_cell.length_b   1.000
_cell.length_c   1.000
_cell.angle_alpha   90.00
_cell.angle_beta   90.00
_cell.angle_gamma   90.00
#
_symmetry.space_group_name_H-M   'P 1'
#
loop_
_entity.id
_entity.type
_entity.pdbx_description
1 polymer ?
#
loop_
_entity_poly.entity_id
_entity_poly.type
_entity_poly.pdbx_seq_one_letter_code
_entity_poly.pdbx_strand_id
1 'polypeptide(L)'
;MIRYLNSAHAIVDTDFPMQCWIPQEFTRSWEEYAENYCWIETTYFSPLDKQLHISTPGESRTHIVRYYQWATIVLGIQAAAFYFPCFIWRLFQDSGLLT
;
A
#
# COMPACT_ATOMS: atom_id res chain seq x y z
N MET A 1 -7.06 1.78 12.54
CA MET A 1 -7.52 0.48 12.04
C MET A 1 -6.34 -0.48 12.17
N ILE A 2 -6.40 -1.42 13.11
CA ILE A 2 -5.25 -2.23 13.52
C ILE A 2 -5.35 -3.60 12.83
N ARG A 3 -4.23 -4.09 12.31
CA ARG A 3 -4.09 -5.44 11.75
C ARG A 3 -4.01 -6.44 12.92
N TYR A 4 -5.13 -6.94 13.42
CA TYR A 4 -5.17 -7.97 14.47
C TYR A 4 -5.31 -9.36 13.85
N LEU A 5 -4.30 -10.22 14.07
CA LEU A 5 -4.13 -11.52 13.42
C LEU A 5 -4.92 -12.67 14.07
N ASN A 6 -5.96 -12.40 14.87
CA ASN A 6 -6.57 -13.43 15.73
C ASN A 6 -8.11 -13.42 15.79
N SER A 7 -8.76 -13.17 14.65
CA SER A 7 -10.21 -13.36 14.49
C SER A 7 -10.42 -14.46 13.46
N ALA A 8 -10.89 -15.63 13.91
CA ALA A 8 -11.10 -16.86 13.13
C ALA A 8 -12.20 -16.77 12.04
N HIS A 9 -12.49 -15.56 11.54
CA HIS A 9 -13.58 -15.24 10.63
C HIS A 9 -13.12 -14.42 9.42
N ALA A 10 -11.83 -14.51 9.06
CA ALA A 10 -11.19 -13.67 8.03
C ALA A 10 -10.57 -14.46 6.85
N ILE A 11 -10.98 -15.71 6.60
CA ILE A 11 -10.23 -16.61 5.69
C ILE A 11 -10.84 -16.73 4.26
N VAL A 12 -11.95 -16.06 3.91
CA VAL A 12 -12.55 -16.25 2.57
C VAL A 12 -13.02 -14.95 1.89
N ASP A 13 -12.13 -13.96 1.77
CA ASP A 13 -12.23 -12.96 0.70
C ASP A 13 -10.81 -12.71 0.18
N THR A 14 -10.52 -13.23 -1.03
CA THR A 14 -9.17 -13.17 -1.66
C THR A 14 -9.10 -12.12 -2.78
N ASP A 15 -10.17 -11.35 -2.96
CA ASP A 15 -10.30 -10.38 -4.06
C ASP A 15 -9.53 -9.07 -3.83
N PHE A 16 -9.16 -8.75 -2.57
CA PHE A 16 -8.53 -7.48 -2.22
C PHE A 16 -7.07 -7.63 -1.73
N PRO A 17 -6.19 -6.65 -2.01
CA PRO A 17 -4.76 -6.73 -1.68
C PRO A 17 -4.48 -6.75 -0.17
N MET A 18 -5.45 -6.39 0.66
CA MET A 18 -5.33 -6.40 2.12
C MET A 18 -6.67 -6.42 2.84
N GLN A 19 -6.79 -7.37 3.78
CA GLN A 19 -7.95 -7.51 4.66
C GLN A 19 -7.80 -6.69 5.92
N CYS A 20 -8.83 -5.91 6.26
CA CYS A 20 -8.89 -5.15 7.50
C CYS A 20 -9.96 -5.72 8.43
N TRP A 21 -9.71 -5.68 9.74
CA TRP A 21 -10.66 -6.20 10.72
C TRP A 21 -11.85 -5.23 10.84
N ILE A 22 -13.03 -5.75 10.52
CA ILE A 22 -14.30 -5.03 10.47
C ILE A 22 -15.32 -5.86 11.27
N PRO A 23 -16.21 -5.24 12.05
CA PRO A 23 -17.18 -5.98 12.84
C PRO A 23 -18.27 -6.62 11.95
N GLN A 24 -18.91 -7.67 12.46
CA GLN A 24 -19.70 -8.62 11.67
C GLN A 24 -21.07 -8.09 11.24
N GLU A 25 -21.48 -6.93 11.75
CA GLU A 25 -22.76 -6.30 11.45
C GLU A 25 -22.72 -5.43 10.17
N PHE A 26 -21.54 -5.30 9.53
CA PHE A 26 -21.40 -4.54 8.31
C PHE A 26 -21.93 -5.30 7.08
N THR A 27 -22.58 -4.59 6.15
CA THR A 27 -22.91 -5.14 4.84
C THR A 27 -21.68 -5.14 3.94
N ARG A 28 -21.68 -6.02 2.92
CA ARG A 28 -20.58 -6.15 1.94
C ARG A 28 -20.08 -4.83 1.35
N SER A 29 -20.98 -3.90 1.07
CA SER A 29 -20.62 -2.56 0.55
C SER A 29 -19.72 -1.76 1.50
N TRP A 30 -19.89 -1.93 2.81
CA TRP A 30 -19.05 -1.28 3.81
C TRP A 30 -17.74 -2.02 4.03
N GLU A 31 -17.72 -3.33 3.80
CA GLU A 31 -16.49 -4.14 3.83
C GLU A 31 -15.55 -3.67 2.73
N GLU A 32 -16.03 -3.60 1.47
CA GLU A 32 -15.26 -3.09 0.33
C GLU A 32 -14.76 -1.64 0.56
N TYR A 33 -15.59 -0.79 1.18
CA TYR A 33 -15.19 0.57 1.52
C TYR A 33 -14.08 0.59 2.58
N ALA A 34 -14.23 -0.19 3.65
CA ALA A 34 -13.27 -0.25 4.73
C ALA A 34 -11.92 -0.81 4.27
N GLU A 35 -11.92 -1.80 3.38
CA GLU A 35 -10.72 -2.35 2.75
C GLU A 35 -10.01 -1.31 1.89
N ASN A 36 -10.73 -0.61 1.01
CA ASN A 36 -10.16 0.48 0.21
C ASN A 36 -9.61 1.61 1.08
N TYR A 37 -10.36 1.99 2.12
CA TYR A 37 -9.95 3.04 3.05
C TYR A 37 -8.65 2.66 3.77
N CYS A 38 -8.57 1.42 4.24
CA CYS A 38 -7.40 0.90 4.93
C CYS A 38 -6.16 0.82 4.01
N TRP A 39 -6.36 0.68 2.69
CA TRP A 39 -5.26 0.58 1.69
C TRP A 39 -4.65 1.94 1.40
N ILE A 40 -5.49 2.96 1.38
CA ILE A 40 -5.07 4.34 1.14
C ILE A 40 -4.46 4.93 2.40
N GLU A 41 -5.09 4.67 3.54
CA GLU A 41 -4.67 5.20 4.83
C GLU A 41 -3.42 4.52 5.37
N THR A 42 -2.61 5.31 6.05
CA THR A 42 -1.36 4.79 6.58
C THR A 42 -1.59 3.96 7.83
N THR A 43 -1.21 2.69 7.76
CA THR A 43 -1.32 1.75 8.88
C THR A 43 -0.07 1.79 9.77
N TYR A 44 -0.25 1.50 11.06
CA TYR A 44 0.83 1.35 12.03
C TYR A 44 0.78 -0.04 12.65
N PHE A 45 1.95 -0.64 12.89
CA PHE A 45 2.04 -1.91 13.61
C PHE A 45 1.89 -1.67 15.12
N SER A 46 0.98 -2.41 15.77
CA SER A 46 0.78 -2.36 17.22
C SER A 46 0.99 -3.76 17.81
N PRO A 47 1.95 -3.96 18.75
CA PRO A 47 2.14 -5.25 19.41
C PRO A 47 0.95 -5.58 20.32
N LEU A 48 0.44 -6.82 20.24
CA LEU A 48 -0.73 -7.27 21.00
C LEU A 48 -0.53 -7.25 22.53
N ASP A 49 0.72 -7.42 22.99
CA ASP A 49 1.07 -7.51 24.42
C ASP A 49 0.94 -6.20 25.19
N LYS A 50 1.01 -5.06 24.50
CA LYS A 50 0.70 -3.78 25.13
C LYS A 50 -0.80 -3.58 25.00
N GLN A 51 -1.53 -4.10 26.00
CA GLN A 51 -2.89 -3.68 26.32
C GLN A 51 -3.00 -2.18 26.06
N LEU A 52 -4.08 -1.77 25.39
CA LEU A 52 -4.39 -0.44 24.87
C LEU A 52 -4.47 0.63 26.00
N HIS A 53 -3.44 0.71 26.84
CA HIS A 53 -3.21 1.82 27.72
C HIS A 53 -3.05 3.00 26.79
N ILE A 54 -3.90 3.99 27.01
CA ILE A 54 -3.97 5.27 26.33
C ILE A 54 -2.62 5.96 26.56
N SER A 55 -1.59 5.51 25.86
CA SER A 55 -0.27 6.11 25.87
C SER A 55 -0.41 7.37 25.05
N THR A 56 -0.23 8.48 25.75
CA THR A 56 0.10 9.83 25.28
C THR A 56 0.23 9.99 23.75
N PRO A 57 -0.46 10.97 23.15
CA PRO A 57 -0.46 11.19 21.70
C PRO A 57 0.94 11.61 21.23
N GLY A 58 1.82 10.65 20.91
CA GLY A 58 3.16 10.97 20.44
C GLY A 58 4.13 9.79 20.29
N GLU A 59 4.04 8.74 21.11
CA GLU A 59 5.24 7.90 21.34
C GLU A 59 5.27 6.53 20.64
N SER A 60 4.17 6.04 20.04
CA SER A 60 4.11 4.68 19.47
C SER A 60 3.80 4.63 17.96
N ARG A 61 4.17 5.67 17.20
CA ARG A 61 4.01 5.71 15.72
C ARG A 61 5.30 5.36 14.98
N THR A 62 6.12 4.46 15.52
CA THR A 62 7.48 4.24 14.99
C THR A 62 7.53 3.33 13.76
N HIS A 63 6.45 2.61 13.42
CA HIS A 63 6.38 1.72 12.25
C HIS A 63 5.17 2.03 11.37
N ILE A 64 5.29 3.14 10.63
CA ILE A 64 4.33 3.62 9.65
C ILE A 64 4.59 2.91 8.31
N VAL A 65 3.63 2.15 7.81
CA VAL A 65 3.78 1.30 6.61
C VAL A 65 3.24 2.05 5.38
N ARG A 66 4.08 2.88 4.73
CA ARG A 66 3.74 3.58 3.45
C ARG A 66 4.45 3.03 2.21
N TYR A 67 5.35 2.06 2.37
CA TYR A 67 6.27 1.67 1.30
C TYR A 67 5.59 0.90 0.15
N TYR A 68 4.50 0.18 0.41
CA TYR A 68 3.81 -0.63 -0.61
C TYR A 68 3.21 0.21 -1.75
N GLN A 69 2.73 1.43 -1.47
CA GLN A 69 2.14 2.32 -2.47
C GLN A 69 3.20 2.86 -3.45
N TRP A 70 4.42 3.10 -2.98
CA TRP A 70 5.48 3.73 -3.77
C TRP A 70 6.36 2.75 -4.53
N ALA A 71 6.42 1.48 -4.09
CA ALA A 71 7.29 0.48 -4.70
C ALA A 71 6.99 0.26 -6.19
N THR A 72 5.72 0.16 -6.59
CA THR A 72 5.32 -0.03 -8.00
C THR A 72 5.66 1.18 -8.87
N ILE A 73 5.48 2.39 -8.36
CA ILE A 73 5.82 3.64 -9.04
C ILE A 73 7.33 3.72 -9.30
N VAL A 74 8.13 3.45 -8.26
CA VAL A 74 9.59 3.49 -8.36
C VAL A 74 10.10 2.45 -9.37
N LEU A 75 9.56 1.24 -9.35
CA LEU A 75 9.92 0.18 -10.32
C LEU A 75 9.55 0.58 -11.76
N GLY A 76 8.41 1.23 -11.96
CA GLY A 76 8.01 1.75 -13.28
C GLY A 76 8.95 2.85 -13.79
N ILE A 77 9.35 3.78 -12.92
CA ILE A 77 10.31 4.84 -13.25
C ILE A 77 11.68 4.23 -13.58
N GLN A 78 12.14 3.24 -12.81
CA GLN A 78 13.41 2.56 -13.07
C GLN A 78 13.39 1.87 -14.44
N ALA A 79 12.32 1.14 -14.78
CA ALA A 79 12.18 0.51 -16.08
C ALA A 79 12.21 1.53 -17.24
N ALA A 80 11.51 2.66 -17.08
CA ALA A 80 11.51 3.75 -18.06
C ALA A 80 12.90 4.40 -18.18
N ALA A 81 13.61 4.62 -17.08
CA ALA A 81 14.94 5.19 -17.06
C ALA A 81 15.98 4.30 -17.77
N PHE A 82 15.87 2.97 -17.65
CA PHE A 82 16.72 2.05 -18.40
C PHE A 82 16.41 2.02 -19.90
N TYR A 83 15.16 2.29 -20.30
CA TYR A 83 14.77 2.40 -21.71
C TYR A 83 15.09 3.77 -22.33
N PHE A 84 15.21 4.81 -21.49
CA PHE A 84 15.49 6.19 -21.86
C PHE A 84 16.68 6.38 -22.83
N PRO A 85 17.87 5.77 -22.61
CA PRO A 85 18.99 5.94 -23.54
C PRO A 85 18.71 5.40 -24.95
N CYS A 86 18.04 4.25 -25.07
CA CYS A 86 17.66 3.69 -26.36
C CYS A 86 16.58 4.55 -27.06
N PHE A 87 15.66 5.11 -26.28
CA PHE A 87 14.64 6.02 -26.79
C PHE A 87 15.25 7.32 -27.34
N ILE A 88 16.19 7.94 -26.60
CA ILE A 88 16.93 9.11 -27.07
C ILE A 88 17.68 8.80 -28.37
N TRP A 89 18.40 7.66 -28.42
CA TRP A 89 19.16 7.30 -29.62
C TRP A 89 18.28 7.21 -30.87
N ARG A 90 17.10 6.59 -30.74
CA ARG A 90 16.13 6.49 -31.85
C ARG A 90 15.58 7.86 -32.26
N LEU A 91 15.22 8.71 -31.29
CA LEU A 91 14.74 10.07 -31.58
C LEU A 91 15.76 10.92 -32.32
N PHE A 92 17.04 10.86 -31.91
CA PHE A 92 18.11 11.58 -32.61
C PHE A 92 18.29 11.10 -34.05
N GLN A 93 18.10 9.81 -34.31
CA GLN A 93 18.19 9.24 -35.66
C GLN A 93 16.99 9.61 -36.54
N ASP A 94 15.78 9.66 -35.99
CA ASP A 94 14.57 10.08 -36.71
C ASP A 94 14.54 11.60 -36.99
N SER A 95 15.21 12.40 -36.16
CA SER A 95 15.26 13.87 -36.31
C SER A 95 16.15 14.35 -37.46
N GLY A 96 16.82 13.45 -38.19
CA GLY A 96 17.57 13.79 -39.39
C GLY A 96 18.77 14.72 -39.17
N LEU A 97 19.30 14.86 -37.94
CA LEU A 97 20.41 15.77 -37.64
C LEU A 97 21.78 15.29 -38.16
N LEU A 98 21.81 14.22 -38.96
CA LEU A 98 23.02 13.65 -39.59
C LEU A 98 22.83 13.36 -41.10
N THR A 99 21.82 13.95 -41.77
CA THR A 99 21.76 14.06 -43.24
C THR A 99 21.60 15.52 -43.63
#